data_AF-A0AAN1GVN6-F1
#
_entry.id   AF-A0AAN1GVN6-F1
#
_cell.length_a   1.000
_cell.length_b   1.000
_cell.length_c   1.000
_cell.angle_alpha   90.00
_cell.angle_beta   90.00
_cell.angle_gamma   90.00
#
_symmetry.space_group_name_H-M   'P 1'
#
loop_
_entity.id
_entity.type
_entity.pdbx_description
1 polymer ?
#
loop_
_entity_poly.entity_id
_entity_poly.type
_entity_poly.pdbx_seq_one_letter_code
_entity_poly.pdbx_strand_id
1 'polypeptide(L)'
;MPPGSFFYGVVVLMLTAHLPSGYVLARLVREGHGLLLPAALIGAVLPDFDMLWFHFVDHGSIHHHRYWVHIPAFWAMIAVPVLVGLACFARSLLAPAGIFFAALFLHMVLDTIGGGILWGAPFSDHLYTLVHVPATQSHWVLSFLLHWTFILELGIWALALYLWRKRSRI
;
A
#
# COMPACT_ATOMS: atom_id res chain seq x y z
N MET A 1 -3.71 33.71 14.34
CA MET A 1 -4.33 32.37 14.22
C MET A 1 -5.63 32.53 13.46
N PRO A 2 -5.77 32.02 12.24
CA PRO A 2 -7.07 31.83 11.62
C PRO A 2 -7.60 30.41 11.94
N PRO A 3 -8.90 30.27 12.26
CA PRO A 3 -9.54 28.97 12.41
C PRO A 3 -9.93 28.45 11.02
N GLY A 4 -9.45 27.27 10.63
CA GLY A 4 -9.89 26.62 9.38
C GLY A 4 -8.89 25.70 8.67
N SER A 5 -7.64 25.61 9.13
CA SER A 5 -6.57 24.91 8.39
C SER A 5 -6.25 23.49 8.88
N PHE A 6 -7.18 22.79 9.55
CA PHE A 6 -6.91 21.47 10.14
C PHE A 6 -7.63 20.30 9.47
N PHE A 7 -8.42 20.53 8.42
CA PHE A 7 -9.28 19.49 7.81
C PHE A 7 -8.82 18.93 6.46
N TYR A 8 -7.61 19.23 5.97
CA TYR A 8 -7.21 18.84 4.60
C TYR A 8 -5.77 18.32 4.47
N GLY A 9 -5.29 17.60 5.45
CA GLY A 9 -4.23 16.61 5.23
C GLY A 9 -4.83 15.25 5.52
N VAL A 10 -4.40 14.21 4.80
CA VAL A 10 -4.69 12.80 5.12
C VAL A 10 -6.00 12.27 4.55
N VAL A 11 -6.12 12.24 3.23
CA VAL A 11 -6.84 11.12 2.61
C VAL A 11 -6.13 10.88 1.28
N VAL A 12 -5.62 9.66 1.08
CA VAL A 12 -5.29 9.08 -0.23
C VAL A 12 -3.94 9.43 -0.85
N LEU A 13 -2.88 8.75 -0.41
CA LEU A 13 -1.72 8.53 -1.27
C LEU A 13 -1.74 7.06 -1.69
N MET A 14 -1.83 6.83 -3.01
CA MET A 14 -1.89 5.54 -3.71
C MET A 14 -3.14 4.62 -3.60
N LEU A 15 -4.27 5.04 -3.00
CA LEU A 15 -5.48 4.16 -2.83
C LEU A 15 -5.87 3.37 -4.06
N THR A 16 -5.78 3.96 -5.25
CA THR A 16 -6.28 3.27 -6.44
C THR A 16 -5.28 2.26 -6.97
N ALA A 17 -3.97 2.51 -6.86
CA ALA A 17 -2.95 1.64 -7.43
C ALA A 17 -2.55 0.48 -6.53
N HIS A 18 -2.82 0.53 -5.22
CA HIS A 18 -2.45 -0.59 -4.33
C HIS A 18 -3.10 -1.91 -4.75
N LEU A 19 -4.43 -1.95 -4.89
CA LEU A 19 -5.13 -3.17 -5.30
C LEU A 19 -4.69 -3.67 -6.70
N PRO A 20 -4.61 -2.81 -7.75
CA PRO A 20 -4.01 -3.15 -9.03
C PRO A 20 -2.55 -3.62 -8.94
N SER A 21 -1.73 -3.07 -8.04
CA SER A 21 -0.34 -3.49 -7.87
C SER A 21 -0.26 -4.91 -7.31
N GLY A 22 -1.13 -5.27 -6.36
CA GLY A 22 -1.28 -6.63 -5.87
C GLY A 22 -1.73 -7.59 -6.96
N TYR A 23 -2.64 -7.14 -7.83
CA TYR A 23 -3.02 -7.89 -9.03
C TYR A 23 -1.83 -8.11 -9.96
N VAL A 24 -1.10 -7.05 -10.32
CA VAL A 24 0.10 -7.12 -11.18
C VAL A 24 1.11 -8.09 -10.58
N LEU A 25 1.40 -7.97 -9.28
CA LEU A 25 2.35 -8.85 -8.59
C LEU A 25 1.92 -10.32 -8.69
N ALA A 26 0.66 -10.64 -8.40
CA ALA A 26 0.11 -11.99 -8.55
C ALA A 26 0.20 -12.53 -9.99
N ARG A 27 0.07 -11.66 -10.99
CA ARG A 27 0.15 -12.04 -12.39
C ARG A 27 1.57 -12.29 -12.90
N LEU A 28 2.57 -11.66 -12.29
CA LEU A 28 3.97 -11.83 -12.67
C LEU A 28 4.59 -13.10 -12.07
N VAL A 29 4.02 -13.62 -10.98
CA VAL A 29 4.44 -14.89 -10.38
C VAL A 29 3.95 -16.06 -11.23
N ARG A 30 4.88 -16.95 -11.63
CA ARG A 30 4.62 -18.09 -12.53
C ARG A 30 4.02 -19.33 -11.84
N GLU A 31 3.59 -19.19 -10.59
CA GLU A 31 3.07 -20.31 -9.80
C GLU A 31 1.56 -20.51 -10.00
N GLY A 32 1.13 -21.77 -10.07
CA GLY A 32 -0.26 -22.17 -10.31
C GLY A 32 -1.14 -22.26 -9.05
N HIS A 33 -0.65 -21.78 -7.90
CA HIS A 33 -1.36 -21.95 -6.63
C HIS A 33 -2.57 -21.02 -6.54
N GLY A 34 -3.78 -21.59 -6.33
CA GLY A 34 -5.05 -20.86 -6.40
C GLY A 34 -5.18 -19.69 -5.41
N LEU A 35 -4.43 -19.73 -4.30
CA LEU A 35 -4.44 -18.69 -3.28
C LEU A 35 -3.54 -17.47 -3.59
N LEU A 36 -2.70 -17.50 -4.63
CA LEU A 36 -1.75 -16.41 -4.88
C LEU A 36 -2.44 -15.07 -5.14
N LEU A 37 -3.47 -15.09 -5.98
CA LEU A 37 -4.22 -13.88 -6.31
C LEU A 37 -4.93 -13.30 -5.09
N PRO A 38 -5.79 -14.03 -4.35
CA PRO A 38 -6.44 -13.45 -3.18
C PRO A 38 -5.44 -13.01 -2.11
N ALA A 39 -4.36 -13.77 -1.89
CA ALA A 39 -3.31 -13.40 -0.92
C ALA A 39 -2.62 -12.07 -1.30
N ALA A 40 -2.26 -11.89 -2.57
CA ALA A 40 -1.64 -10.64 -3.03
C ALA A 40 -2.62 -9.45 -2.97
N LEU A 41 -3.89 -9.64 -3.32
CA LEU A 41 -4.90 -8.58 -3.26
C LEU A 41 -5.14 -8.13 -1.82
N ILE A 42 -5.27 -9.07 -0.89
CA ILE A 42 -5.45 -8.75 0.54
C ILE A 42 -4.20 -8.05 1.07
N GLY A 43 -3.01 -8.60 0.83
CA GLY A 43 -1.75 -7.99 1.30
C GLY A 43 -1.55 -6.58 0.78
N ALA A 44 -1.93 -6.33 -0.48
CA ALA A 44 -1.80 -5.02 -1.11
C ALA A 44 -2.69 -3.92 -0.50
N VAL A 45 -3.82 -4.26 0.13
CA VAL A 45 -4.75 -3.25 0.68
C VAL A 45 -4.86 -3.28 2.20
N LEU A 46 -4.25 -4.27 2.85
CA LEU A 46 -4.38 -4.48 4.29
C LEU A 46 -3.96 -3.25 5.12
N PRO A 47 -2.86 -2.53 4.82
CA PRO A 47 -2.49 -1.36 5.61
C PRO A 47 -3.58 -0.28 5.60
N ASP A 48 -4.20 -0.02 4.45
CA ASP A 48 -5.25 1.00 4.29
C ASP A 48 -6.58 0.68 4.98
N PHE A 49 -6.74 -0.51 5.58
CA PHE A 49 -7.93 -0.78 6.39
C PHE A 49 -8.01 0.11 7.64
N ASP A 50 -6.89 0.70 8.05
CA ASP A 50 -6.86 1.75 9.05
C ASP A 50 -7.66 3.00 8.65
N MET A 51 -8.00 3.17 7.37
CA MET A 51 -8.84 4.27 6.92
C MET A 51 -10.24 4.22 7.52
N LEU A 52 -10.73 3.03 7.87
CA LEU A 52 -11.97 2.89 8.65
C LEU A 52 -11.80 3.50 10.04
N TRP A 53 -10.69 3.22 10.71
CA TRP A 53 -10.39 3.79 12.03
C TRP A 53 -10.20 5.30 11.96
N PHE A 54 -9.41 5.76 10.99
CA PHE A 54 -9.15 7.16 10.70
C PHE A 54 -10.44 7.98 10.57
N HIS A 55 -11.42 7.48 9.79
CA HIS A 55 -12.66 8.20 9.54
C HIS A 55 -13.68 8.05 10.67
N PHE A 56 -13.88 6.85 11.21
CA PHE A 56 -14.97 6.57 12.14
C PHE A 56 -14.61 6.75 13.62
N VAL A 57 -13.32 6.68 13.97
CA VAL A 57 -12.88 6.76 15.37
C VAL A 57 -12.05 8.02 15.60
N ASP A 58 -11.01 8.22 14.81
CA ASP A 58 -10.07 9.34 15.02
C ASP A 58 -10.52 10.64 14.36
N HIS A 59 -11.61 10.61 13.58
CA HIS A 59 -12.21 11.77 12.90
C HIS A 59 -11.18 12.59 12.10
N GLY A 60 -10.18 11.92 11.56
CA GLY A 60 -9.09 12.53 10.80
C GLY A 60 -8.00 13.24 11.61
N SER A 61 -7.97 13.08 12.94
CA SER A 61 -7.02 13.78 13.80
C SER A 61 -5.57 13.29 13.71
N ILE A 62 -5.36 12.03 13.29
CA ILE A 62 -4.04 11.41 13.16
C ILE A 62 -3.78 11.09 11.68
N HIS A 63 -2.58 11.44 11.19
CA HIS A 63 -2.17 11.06 9.84
C HIS A 63 -2.11 9.53 9.69
N HIS A 64 -2.83 8.94 8.72
CA HIS A 64 -3.01 7.48 8.68
C HIS A 64 -1.69 6.70 8.50
N HIS A 65 -0.72 7.21 7.72
CA HIS A 65 0.63 6.61 7.67
C HIS A 65 1.43 6.65 8.99
N ARG A 66 0.86 7.22 10.07
CA ARG A 66 1.42 7.13 11.43
C ARG A 66 0.84 5.96 12.24
N TYR A 67 -0.19 5.28 11.74
CA TYR A 67 -0.64 4.06 12.36
C TYR A 67 0.39 2.95 12.19
N TRP A 68 0.38 2.01 13.13
CA TRP A 68 1.35 0.91 13.19
C TRP A 68 1.29 -0.01 11.95
N VAL A 69 0.18 -0.01 11.22
CA VAL A 69 0.01 -0.80 9.99
C VAL A 69 0.84 -0.26 8.81
N HIS A 70 1.31 0.99 8.85
CA HIS A 70 2.25 1.56 7.88
C HIS A 70 3.71 1.54 8.36
N ILE A 71 4.02 0.79 9.43
CA ILE A 71 5.39 0.61 9.91
C ILE A 71 6.00 -0.63 9.26
N PRO A 72 7.01 -0.51 8.36
CA PRO A 72 7.60 -1.67 7.68
C PRO A 72 8.27 -2.64 8.64
N ALA A 73 8.92 -2.13 9.69
CA ALA A 73 9.58 -2.95 10.70
C ALA A 73 8.59 -3.87 11.44
N PHE A 74 7.38 -3.38 11.72
CA PHE A 74 6.32 -4.16 12.36
C PHE A 74 5.97 -5.39 11.51
N TRP A 75 5.74 -5.19 10.22
CA TRP A 75 5.41 -6.28 9.32
C TRP A 75 6.59 -7.21 9.05
N ALA A 76 7.82 -6.71 9.04
CA ALA A 76 9.01 -7.57 8.94
C ALA A 76 9.12 -8.51 10.15
N MET A 77 8.84 -8.01 11.35
CA MET A 77 8.82 -8.83 12.58
C MET A 77 7.75 -9.93 12.54
N ILE A 78 6.65 -9.73 11.81
CA ILE A 78 5.62 -10.76 11.60
C ILE A 78 5.99 -11.70 10.45
N ALA A 79 6.46 -11.15 9.33
CA ALA A 79 6.74 -11.89 8.11
C ALA A 79 7.80 -12.97 8.32
N VAL A 80 8.90 -12.64 9.01
CA VAL A 80 10.01 -13.58 9.25
C VAL A 80 9.56 -14.85 9.97
N PRO A 81 8.98 -14.80 11.18
CA PRO A 81 8.56 -16.02 11.88
C PRO A 81 7.46 -16.77 11.14
N VAL A 82 6.53 -16.09 10.48
CA VAL A 82 5.46 -16.74 9.68
C VAL A 82 6.08 -17.52 8.52
N LEU A 83 6.95 -16.90 7.72
CA LEU A 83 7.56 -17.56 6.57
C LEU A 83 8.49 -18.71 6.98
N VAL A 84 9.26 -18.55 8.06
CA VAL A 84 10.10 -19.63 8.61
C VAL A 84 9.22 -20.79 9.11
N GLY A 85 8.17 -20.50 9.87
CA GLY A 85 7.23 -21.52 10.35
C GLY A 85 6.56 -22.28 9.20
N LEU A 86 6.08 -21.58 8.18
CA LEU A 86 5.48 -22.21 7.00
C LEU A 86 6.49 -23.04 6.22
N ALA A 87 7.74 -22.59 6.10
CA ALA A 87 8.79 -23.37 5.45
C ALA A 87 9.08 -24.68 6.19
N CYS A 88 8.99 -24.70 7.52
CA CYS A 88 9.20 -25.89 8.34
C CYS A 88 7.98 -26.83 8.36
N PHE A 89 6.76 -26.31 8.42
CA PHE A 89 5.58 -27.10 8.78
C PHE A 89 4.46 -27.14 7.72
N ALA A 90 4.41 -26.18 6.79
CA ALA A 90 3.30 -26.04 5.83
C ALA A 90 3.76 -25.44 4.49
N ARG A 91 4.74 -26.10 3.86
CA ARG A 91 5.45 -25.58 2.68
C ARG A 91 4.53 -25.22 1.49
N SER A 92 3.37 -25.87 1.36
CA SER A 92 2.37 -25.54 0.33
C SER A 92 1.79 -24.12 0.48
N LEU A 93 1.76 -23.56 1.69
CA LEU A 93 1.28 -22.21 1.97
C LEU A 93 2.38 -21.14 1.89
N LEU A 94 3.64 -21.54 1.69
CA LEU A 94 4.76 -20.62 1.68
C LEU A 94 4.67 -19.60 0.53
N ALA A 95 4.26 -20.03 -0.66
CA ALA A 95 4.12 -19.13 -1.80
C ALA A 95 2.96 -18.12 -1.63
N PRO A 96 1.74 -18.52 -1.21
CA PRO A 96 0.68 -17.59 -0.83
C PRO A 96 1.08 -16.60 0.28
N ALA A 97 1.75 -17.06 1.33
CA ALA A 97 2.21 -16.17 2.39
C ALA A 97 3.30 -15.21 1.91
N GLY A 98 4.25 -15.71 1.10
CA GLY A 98 5.31 -14.92 0.50
C GLY A 98 4.75 -13.80 -0.38
N ILE A 99 3.76 -14.10 -1.23
CA ILE A 99 3.17 -13.07 -2.09
C ILE A 99 2.30 -12.08 -1.32
N PHE A 100 1.63 -12.52 -0.24
CA PHE A 100 0.91 -11.64 0.67
C PHE A 100 1.85 -10.59 1.28
N PHE A 101 2.96 -11.02 1.89
CA PHE A 101 3.92 -10.08 2.47
C PHE A 101 4.62 -9.23 1.41
N ALA A 102 4.94 -9.81 0.23
CA ALA A 102 5.50 -9.03 -0.87
C ALA A 102 4.55 -7.92 -1.35
N ALA A 103 3.25 -8.21 -1.46
CA ALA A 103 2.24 -7.21 -1.82
C ALA A 103 2.10 -6.13 -0.74
N LEU A 104 2.16 -6.52 0.52
CA LEU A 104 2.12 -5.60 1.67
C LEU A 104 3.34 -4.67 1.72
N PHE A 105 4.55 -5.18 1.47
CA PHE A 105 5.72 -4.32 1.37
C PHE A 105 5.71 -3.46 0.10
N LEU A 106 5.17 -3.99 -1.02
CA LEU A 106 4.98 -3.21 -2.24
C LEU A 106 4.08 -2.00 -1.98
N HIS A 107 3.00 -2.17 -1.21
CA HIS A 107 2.14 -1.07 -0.76
C HIS A 107 2.95 0.04 -0.08
N MET A 108 3.79 -0.29 0.91
CA MET A 108 4.61 0.72 1.61
C MET A 108 5.66 1.36 0.71
N VAL A 109 6.26 0.60 -0.22
CA VAL A 109 7.19 1.16 -1.20
C VAL A 109 6.47 2.20 -2.09
N LEU A 110 5.25 1.87 -2.50
CA LEU A 110 4.38 2.75 -3.28
C LEU A 110 4.02 4.02 -2.51
N ASP A 111 3.65 3.90 -1.23
CA ASP A 111 3.38 5.05 -0.35
C ASP A 111 4.62 5.92 -0.13
N THR A 112 5.82 5.36 -0.20
CA THR A 112 7.06 6.13 -0.07
C THR A 112 7.23 7.16 -1.20
N ILE A 113 6.53 7.01 -2.34
CA ILE A 113 6.64 7.93 -3.48
C ILE A 113 6.13 9.33 -3.12
N GLY A 114 4.95 9.42 -2.51
CA GLY A 114 4.34 10.71 -2.14
C GLY A 114 3.65 10.73 -0.79
N GLY A 115 3.31 9.55 -0.27
CA GLY A 115 2.62 9.28 0.99
C GLY A 115 3.43 9.56 2.24
N GLY A 116 4.71 9.21 2.18
CA GLY A 116 5.55 9.19 3.36
C GLY A 116 5.32 7.93 4.20
N ILE A 117 6.38 7.18 4.49
CA ILE A 117 6.33 5.96 5.31
C ILE A 117 7.32 6.02 6.46
N LEU A 118 6.95 5.42 7.59
CA LEU A 118 7.76 5.31 8.81
C LEU A 118 8.86 4.25 8.70
N TRP A 119 9.74 4.35 7.69
CA TRP A 119 10.88 3.42 7.52
C TRP A 119 11.84 3.40 8.71
N GLY A 120 11.95 4.52 9.44
CA GLY A 120 12.85 4.66 10.60
C GLY A 120 12.28 4.21 11.93
N ALA A 121 11.00 3.81 12.00
CA ALA A 121 10.38 3.37 13.25
C ALA A 121 11.01 2.03 13.73
N PRO A 122 11.13 1.81 15.05
CA PRO A 122 10.67 2.65 16.15
C PRO A 122 11.67 3.73 16.61
N PHE A 123 12.79 3.90 15.90
CA PHE A 123 13.86 4.83 16.32
C PHE A 123 13.60 6.27 15.85
N SER A 124 12.72 6.45 14.87
CA SER A 124 12.39 7.75 14.29
C SER A 124 10.93 7.78 13.83
N ASP A 125 10.24 8.86 14.19
CA ASP A 125 8.87 9.16 13.74
C ASP A 125 8.82 9.94 12.42
N HIS A 126 9.95 10.00 11.70
CA HIS A 126 10.06 10.70 10.43
C HIS A 126 9.36 9.93 9.30
N LEU A 127 8.48 10.62 8.56
CA LEU A 127 7.85 10.10 7.35
C LEU A 127 8.78 10.32 6.15
N TYR A 128 9.32 9.23 5.61
CA TYR A 128 10.21 9.26 4.45
C TYR A 128 9.40 9.27 3.16
N THR A 129 9.57 10.30 2.34
CA THR A 129 8.95 10.46 1.02
C THR A 129 10.00 10.73 -0.05
N LEU A 130 9.79 10.26 -1.28
CA LEU A 130 10.65 10.54 -2.44
C LEU A 130 10.28 11.85 -3.12
N VAL A 131 8.98 12.16 -3.18
CA VAL A 131 8.43 13.31 -3.88
C VAL A 131 7.41 14.00 -2.99
N HIS A 132 7.68 15.26 -2.68
CA HIS A 132 6.71 16.08 -1.96
C HIS A 132 5.65 16.61 -2.93
N VAL A 133 4.37 16.31 -2.67
CA VAL A 133 3.23 16.83 -3.44
C VAL A 133 2.69 18.10 -2.75
N PRO A 134 2.85 19.29 -3.36
CA PRO A 134 2.39 20.54 -2.76
C PRO A 134 0.85 20.63 -2.74
N ALA A 135 0.29 21.18 -1.67
CA ALA A 135 -1.14 21.43 -1.52
C ALA A 135 -1.58 22.69 -2.32
N THR A 136 -1.65 22.59 -3.64
CA THR A 136 -1.96 23.72 -4.53
C THR A 136 -3.46 23.96 -4.72
N GLN A 137 -4.31 23.02 -4.30
CA GLN A 137 -5.77 23.06 -4.48
C GLN A 137 -6.47 23.14 -3.11
N SER A 138 -7.77 23.50 -3.12
CA SER A 138 -8.59 23.56 -1.91
C SER A 138 -8.72 22.21 -1.20
N HIS A 139 -8.62 21.11 -1.95
CA HIS A 139 -8.58 19.75 -1.42
C HIS A 139 -7.26 19.08 -1.81
N TRP A 140 -6.57 18.48 -0.84
CA TRP A 140 -5.26 17.88 -1.09
C TRP A 140 -5.32 16.75 -2.14
N VAL A 141 -6.38 15.91 -2.12
CA VAL A 141 -6.62 14.88 -3.16
C VAL A 141 -6.58 15.47 -4.58
N LEU A 142 -7.17 16.65 -4.80
CA LEU A 142 -7.14 17.28 -6.12
C LEU A 142 -5.72 17.75 -6.48
N SER A 143 -4.95 18.20 -5.48
CA SER A 143 -3.53 18.52 -5.68
C SER A 143 -2.75 17.29 -6.13
N PHE A 144 -3.01 16.12 -5.53
CA PHE A 144 -2.40 14.85 -5.92
C PHE A 144 -2.81 14.37 -7.31
N LEU A 145 -4.11 14.36 -7.63
CA LEU A 145 -4.62 13.95 -8.94
C LEU A 145 -4.04 14.77 -10.10
N LEU A 146 -3.76 16.05 -9.85
CA LEU A 146 -3.16 16.96 -10.83
C LEU A 146 -1.62 16.94 -10.82
N HIS A 147 -1.00 16.28 -9.83
CA HIS A 147 0.44 16.17 -9.74
C HIS A 147 0.97 15.08 -10.67
N TRP A 148 2.17 15.27 -11.23
CA TRP A 148 2.74 14.33 -12.21
C TRP A 148 2.95 12.92 -11.65
N THR A 149 3.11 12.78 -10.33
CA THR A 149 3.24 11.47 -9.66
C THR A 149 2.00 10.59 -9.88
N PHE A 150 0.84 11.18 -10.15
CA PHE A 150 -0.38 10.44 -10.49
C PHE A 150 -0.24 9.60 -11.78
N ILE A 151 0.71 9.95 -12.67
CA ILE A 151 1.01 9.12 -13.85
C ILE A 151 1.49 7.72 -13.44
N LEU A 152 2.14 7.58 -12.28
CA LEU A 152 2.60 6.28 -11.77
C LEU A 152 1.40 5.39 -11.38
N GLU A 153 0.35 5.97 -10.77
CA GLU A 153 -0.92 5.27 -10.50
C GLU A 153 -1.50 4.71 -11.81
N LEU A 154 -1.62 5.59 -12.82
CA LEU A 154 -2.17 5.24 -14.13
C LEU A 154 -1.34 4.16 -14.82
N GLY A 155 -0.01 4.18 -14.65
CA GLY A 155 0.89 3.14 -15.15
C GLY A 155 0.61 1.77 -14.56
N ILE A 156 0.39 1.69 -13.24
CA ILE A 156 0.04 0.43 -12.55
C ILE A 156 -1.33 -0.07 -13.01
N TRP A 157 -2.32 0.82 -13.12
CA TRP A 157 -3.64 0.48 -13.68
C TRP A 157 -3.55 -0.03 -15.11
N ALA A 158 -2.80 0.66 -15.97
CA ALA A 158 -2.62 0.28 -17.37
C ALA A 158 -1.97 -1.11 -17.48
N LEU A 159 -0.97 -1.39 -16.65
CA LEU A 159 -0.32 -2.70 -16.59
C LEU A 159 -1.28 -3.80 -16.11
N ALA A 160 -2.06 -3.53 -15.06
CA ALA A 160 -3.08 -4.46 -14.57
C ALA A 160 -4.13 -4.79 -15.66
N LEU A 161 -4.64 -3.77 -16.36
CA LEU A 161 -5.57 -3.92 -17.47
C LEU A 161 -4.96 -4.68 -18.65
N TYR A 162 -3.70 -4.41 -18.98
CA TYR A 162 -2.97 -5.14 -20.02
C TYR A 162 -2.86 -6.63 -19.69
N LEU A 163 -2.42 -6.97 -18.47
CA LEU A 163 -2.28 -8.36 -18.01
C LEU A 163 -3.63 -9.08 -17.95
N TRP A 164 -4.68 -8.37 -17.54
CA TRP A 164 -6.04 -8.90 -17.54
C TRP A 164 -6.51 -9.26 -18.96
N ARG A 165 -6.36 -8.34 -19.92
CA ARG A 165 -6.75 -8.55 -21.33
C ARG A 165 -5.94 -9.66 -21.99
N LYS A 166 -4.64 -9.77 -21.70
CA LYS A 166 -3.79 -10.83 -22.27
C LYS A 166 -4.27 -12.22 -21.87
N ARG A 167 -4.75 -12.39 -20.63
CA ARG A 167 -5.29 -13.68 -20.17
C ARG A 167 -6.66 -13.99 -20.77
N SER A 168 -7.53 -13.01 -20.97
CA SER A 168 -8.85 -13.23 -21.59
C SER A 168 -8.79 -13.62 -23.06
N ARG A 169 -7.62 -13.53 -23.71
CA ARG A 169 -7.39 -13.91 -25.11
C ARG A 169 -6.72 -15.28 -25.29
N ILE A 170 -6.43 -15.97 -24.20
CA ILE A 170 -5.88 -17.34 -24.15
C ILE A 170 -6.97 -18.26 -23.64
#